data_AF-A0A958JUT8-F1
#
_entry.id   AF-A0A958JUT8-F1
#
_cell.length_a   1.000
_cell.length_b   1.000
_cell.length_c   1.000
_cell.angle_alpha   90.00
_cell.angle_beta   90.00
_cell.angle_gamma   90.00
#
_symmetry.space_group_name_H-M   'P 1'
#
loop_
_entity.id
_entity.type
_entity.pdbx_description
1 polymer ?
#
loop_
_entity_poly.entity_id
_entity_poly.type
_entity_poly.pdbx_seq_one_letter_code
_entity_poly.pdbx_strand_id
1 'polypeptide(L)'
;MEFLKIFLALQGALILLMSFIGGVCFAKAITSGKGEVAWRVVHSERSIAGIMPLALVPILPLLALPFWRLHCFTWSFSLGTWILIIGIIAAAITGSRGLGNSNLLLGYNC
;
A
#
# COMPACT_ATOMS: atom_id res chain seq x y z
N MET A 1 -7.40 24.31 -3.51
CA MET A 1 -6.48 23.24 -3.95
C MET A 1 -5.46 22.86 -2.87
N GLU A 2 -4.94 23.80 -2.08
CA GLU A 2 -3.97 23.52 -1.01
C GLU A 2 -4.42 22.43 -0.02
N PHE A 3 -5.70 22.43 0.38
CA PHE A 3 -6.26 21.35 1.22
C PHE A 3 -6.04 19.95 0.63
N LEU A 4 -6.30 19.75 -0.68
CA LEU A 4 -6.14 18.44 -1.33
C LEU A 4 -4.68 18.00 -1.38
N LYS A 5 -3.75 18.95 -1.58
CA LYS A 5 -2.31 18.67 -1.56
C LYS A 5 -1.86 18.21 -0.17
N ILE A 6 -2.24 18.95 0.87
CA ILE A 6 -1.91 18.62 2.26
C ILE A 6 -2.52 17.27 2.63
N PHE A 7 -3.78 17.03 2.27
CA PHE A 7 -4.44 15.75 2.50
C PHE A 7 -3.68 14.61 1.84
N LEU A 8 -3.34 14.71 0.55
CA LEU A 8 -2.65 13.65 -0.17
C LEU A 8 -1.23 13.41 0.37
N ALA A 9 -0.52 14.47 0.75
CA ALA A 9 0.79 14.37 1.40
C ALA A 9 0.70 13.65 2.75
N LEU A 10 -0.30 13.99 3.57
CA LEU A 10 -0.53 13.33 4.85
C LEU A 10 -0.87 11.85 4.67
N GLN A 11 -1.73 11.51 3.70
CA GLN A 11 -2.05 10.12 3.38
C GLN A 11 -0.79 9.34 2.97
N GLY A 12 0.05 9.91 2.10
CA GLY A 12 1.31 9.29 1.70
C GLY A 12 2.27 9.06 2.88
N ALA A 13 2.42 10.06 3.76
CA ALA A 13 3.25 9.96 4.96
C ALA A 13 2.74 8.88 5.93
N LEU A 14 1.43 8.79 6.17
CA LEU A 14 0.82 7.77 7.02
C LEU A 14 1.02 6.36 6.46
N ILE A 15 0.90 6.19 5.14
CA ILE A 15 1.12 4.90 4.49
C ILE A 15 2.60 4.50 4.56
N LEU A 16 3.53 5.45 4.38
CA LEU A 16 4.96 5.20 4.59
C LEU A 16 5.27 4.79 6.03
N LEU A 17 4.66 5.43 7.01
CA LEU A 17 4.79 5.04 8.41
C LEU A 17 4.31 3.60 8.63
N MET A 18 3.17 3.22 8.05
CA MET A 18 2.68 1.83 8.08
C MET A 18 3.64 0.88 7.37
N SER A 19 4.22 1.29 6.24
CA SER A 19 5.23 0.51 5.53
C SER A 19 6.44 0.21 6.41
N PHE A 20 6.96 1.25 7.10
CA PHE A 20 8.06 1.13 8.05
C PHE A 20 7.72 0.14 9.17
N ILE A 21 6.53 0.26 9.78
CA ILE A 21 6.06 -0.66 10.82
C ILE A 21 6.04 -2.11 10.31
N GLY A 22 5.50 -2.38 9.13
CA GLY A 22 5.54 -3.76 8.64
C GLY A 22 6.89 -4.19 8.04
N GLY A 23 7.84 -3.28 7.87
CA GLY A 23 9.26 -3.62 7.71
C GLY A 23 9.80 -4.37 8.93
N VAL A 24 9.32 -4.06 10.14
CA VAL A 24 9.63 -4.82 11.35
C VAL A 24 9.03 -6.24 11.29
N CYS A 25 7.79 -6.38 10.81
CA CYS A 25 7.17 -7.69 10.59
C CYS A 25 7.93 -8.50 9.53
N PHE A 26 8.38 -7.84 8.46
CA PHE A 26 9.20 -8.47 7.44
C PHE A 26 10.56 -8.93 7.98
N ALA A 27 11.25 -8.10 8.78
CA ALA A 27 12.48 -8.51 9.46
C ALA A 27 12.28 -9.74 10.36
N LYS A 28 11.16 -9.79 11.10
CA LYS A 28 10.77 -10.97 11.90
C LYS A 28 10.47 -12.20 11.02
N ALA A 29 9.86 -12.01 9.85
CA ALA A 29 9.58 -13.09 8.92
C ALA A 29 10.86 -13.69 8.31
N ILE A 30 11.87 -12.85 8.04
CA ILE A 30 13.21 -13.29 7.62
C ILE A 30 13.87 -14.14 8.72
N THR A 31 13.88 -13.65 9.97
CA THR A 31 14.56 -14.37 11.06
C THR A 31 13.85 -15.64 11.49
N SER A 32 12.53 -15.73 11.34
CA SER A 32 11.75 -16.92 11.65
C SER A 32 11.60 -17.91 10.49
N GLY A 33 11.98 -17.52 9.27
CA GLY A 33 11.84 -18.33 8.06
C GLY A 33 10.39 -18.56 7.58
N LYS A 34 9.40 -17.93 8.22
CA LYS A 34 7.98 -18.15 7.94
C LYS A 34 7.32 -16.92 7.33
N GLY A 35 6.63 -17.10 6.21
CA GLY A 35 5.83 -16.04 5.59
C GLY A 35 6.65 -14.87 5.00
N GLU A 36 7.97 -15.04 4.84
CA GLU A 36 8.91 -14.03 4.33
C GLU A 36 8.40 -13.39 3.04
N VAL A 37 7.99 -14.20 2.07
CA VAL A 37 7.46 -13.74 0.77
C VAL A 37 6.24 -12.82 0.94
N ALA A 38 5.31 -13.18 1.82
CA ALA A 38 4.10 -12.40 2.03
C ALA A 38 4.43 -11.06 2.69
N TRP A 39 5.26 -11.07 3.73
CA TRP A 39 5.68 -9.85 4.43
C TRP A 39 6.57 -8.94 3.57
N ARG A 40 7.35 -9.50 2.64
CA ARG A 40 8.11 -8.73 1.64
C ARG A 40 7.18 -7.93 0.73
N VAL A 41 6.10 -8.56 0.24
CA VAL A 41 5.09 -7.88 -0.59
C VAL A 41 4.40 -6.79 0.23
N VAL A 42 3.99 -7.10 1.47
CA VAL A 42 3.39 -6.10 2.38
C VAL A 42 4.32 -4.90 2.58
N HIS A 43 5.62 -5.11 2.78
CA HIS A 43 6.57 -4.01 2.98
C HIS A 43 6.81 -3.20 1.69
N SER A 44 7.12 -3.87 0.57
CA SER A 44 7.39 -3.19 -0.70
C SER A 44 6.17 -2.46 -1.26
N GLU A 45 4.99 -3.09 -1.26
CA GLU A 45 3.76 -2.51 -1.79
C GLU A 45 3.33 -1.27 -0.99
N ARG A 46 3.45 -1.31 0.35
CA ARG A 46 3.12 -0.15 1.17
C ARG A 46 4.09 1.00 0.98
N SER A 47 5.36 0.72 0.66
CA SER A 47 6.32 1.77 0.32
C SER A 47 5.92 2.50 -0.95
N ILE A 48 5.58 1.78 -2.03
CA ILE A 48 5.14 2.43 -3.28
C ILE A 48 3.78 3.12 -3.10
N ALA A 49 2.85 2.50 -2.38
CA ALA A 49 1.54 3.09 -2.08
C ALA A 49 1.63 4.38 -1.26
N GLY A 50 2.71 4.58 -0.47
CA GLY A 50 2.95 5.81 0.26
C GLY A 50 3.70 6.88 -0.55
N ILE A 51 4.63 6.47 -1.42
CA ILE A 51 5.36 7.38 -2.32
C ILE A 51 4.44 7.96 -3.39
N MET A 52 3.53 7.16 -3.95
CA MET A 52 2.63 7.57 -5.03
C MET A 52 1.78 8.83 -4.68
N PRO A 53 1.07 8.89 -3.53
CA PRO A 53 0.39 10.10 -3.08
C PRO A 53 1.33 11.33 -3.00
N LEU A 54 2.54 11.18 -2.46
CA LEU A 54 3.52 12.27 -2.36
C LEU A 54 3.95 12.77 -3.74
N ALA A 55 4.20 11.83 -4.67
CA ALA A 55 4.57 12.15 -6.05
C ALA A 55 3.43 12.83 -6.83
N LEU A 56 2.17 12.54 -6.48
CA LEU A 56 1.00 13.17 -7.09
C LEU A 56 0.75 14.61 -6.63
N VAL A 57 1.24 15.03 -5.46
CA VAL A 57 1.08 16.40 -4.94
C VAL A 57 1.51 17.48 -5.94
N PRO A 58 2.73 17.45 -6.52
CA PRO A 58 3.14 18.44 -7.51
C PRO A 58 2.42 18.30 -8.86
N ILE A 59 1.87 17.13 -9.16
CA ILE A 59 1.14 16.84 -10.41
C ILE A 59 -0.32 17.32 -10.32
N LEU A 60 -0.91 17.36 -9.13
CA LEU A 60 -2.32 17.66 -8.92
C LEU A 60 -2.79 18.97 -9.58
N PRO A 61 -2.04 20.09 -9.54
CA PRO A 61 -2.42 21.32 -10.23
C PRO A 61 -2.35 21.23 -11.76
N LEU A 62 -1.58 20.29 -12.31
CA LEU A 62 -1.36 20.12 -13.75
C LEU A 62 -2.50 19.36 -14.43
N LEU A 63 -3.35 18.68 -13.69
CA LEU A 63 -4.43 17.83 -14.23
C LEU A 63 -5.54 18.62 -14.95
N ALA A 64 -5.56 19.96 -14.87
CA ALA A 64 -6.55 20.83 -15.52
C ALA A 64 -8.02 20.39 -15.35
N LEU A 65 -8.33 19.72 -14.23
CA LEU A 65 -9.66 19.19 -13.91
C LEU A 65 -10.45 20.21 -13.06
N PRO A 66 -11.78 20.25 -13.20
CA PRO A 66 -12.62 21.01 -12.28
C PRO A 66 -12.49 20.48 -10.85
N PHE A 67 -12.62 21.38 -9.87
CA PHE A 67 -12.35 21.10 -8.46
C PHE A 67 -13.08 19.86 -7.91
N TRP A 68 -14.35 19.66 -8.28
CA TRP A 68 -15.13 18.51 -7.82
C TRP A 68 -14.53 17.17 -8.29
N ARG A 69 -14.03 17.11 -9.53
CA ARG A 69 -13.39 15.90 -10.09
C ARG A 69 -12.07 15.60 -9.38
N LEU A 70 -11.27 16.63 -9.10
CA LEU A 70 -10.03 16.49 -8.32
C LEU A 70 -10.32 15.98 -6.91
N HIS A 71 -11.39 16.48 -6.28
CA HIS A 71 -11.81 16.06 -4.96
C HIS A 71 -12.21 14.57 -4.97
N CYS A 72 -13.10 14.16 -5.88
CA CYS A 72 -13.48 12.76 -6.05
C CYS A 72 -12.28 11.85 -6.34
N PHE A 73 -11.40 12.25 -7.28
CA PHE A 73 -10.18 11.50 -7.60
C PHE A 73 -9.30 11.28 -6.35
N THR A 74 -9.03 12.35 -5.60
CA THR A 74 -8.16 12.29 -4.41
C THR A 74 -8.74 11.37 -3.33
N TRP A 75 -10.04 11.46 -3.07
CA TRP A 75 -10.73 10.61 -2.09
C TRP A 75 -10.81 9.16 -2.54
N SER A 76 -11.19 8.88 -3.79
CA SER A 76 -11.27 7.52 -4.32
C SER A 76 -9.90 6.85 -4.36
N PHE A 77 -8.86 7.59 -4.76
CA PHE A 77 -7.48 7.10 -4.77
C PHE A 77 -7.01 6.75 -3.35
N SER A 78 -7.22 7.65 -2.38
CA SER A 78 -6.85 7.41 -0.99
C SER A 78 -7.60 6.21 -0.39
N LEU A 79 -8.92 6.16 -0.57
CA LEU A 79 -9.75 5.06 -0.06
C LEU A 79 -9.37 3.72 -0.69
N GLY A 80 -9.18 3.68 -2.01
CA GLY A 80 -8.74 2.47 -2.72
C GLY A 80 -7.37 1.98 -2.24
N THR A 81 -6.44 2.91 -1.99
CA THR A 81 -5.12 2.59 -1.44
C THR A 81 -5.23 1.95 -0.05
N TRP A 82 -6.06 2.51 0.84
CA TRP A 82 -6.28 1.93 2.17
C TRP A 82 -6.94 0.55 2.13
N ILE A 83 -7.94 0.34 1.27
CA ILE A 83 -8.57 -0.98 1.08
C ILE A 83 -7.53 -2.00 0.62
N LEU A 84 -6.68 -1.64 -0.34
CA LEU A 84 -5.61 -2.51 -0.83
C LEU A 84 -4.62 -2.86 0.29
N ILE A 85 -4.18 -1.87 1.07
CA ILE A 85 -3.27 -2.06 2.21
C ILE A 85 -3.86 -3.06 3.21
N ILE A 86 -5.13 -2.89 3.58
CA ILE A 86 -5.81 -3.80 4.51
C ILE A 86 -5.89 -5.21 3.93
N GLY A 87 -6.26 -5.34 2.64
CA GLY A 87 -6.34 -6.64 1.96
C GLY A 87 -5.01 -7.39 1.94
N ILE A 88 -3.91 -6.69 1.67
CA ILE A 88 -2.57 -7.29 1.62
C ILE A 88 -2.08 -7.68 3.02
N ILE A 89 -2.36 -6.88 4.05
CA ILE A 89 -2.05 -7.23 5.44
C ILE A 89 -2.86 -8.45 5.87
N ALA A 90 -4.16 -8.48 5.58
CA ALA A 90 -5.01 -9.63 5.88
C ALA A 90 -4.52 -10.90 5.19
N ALA A 91 -4.14 -10.80 3.91
CA ALA A 91 -3.55 -11.91 3.16
C ALA A 91 -2.23 -12.41 3.77
N ALA A 92 -1.37 -11.51 4.25
CA ALA A 92 -0.10 -11.88 4.87
C ALA A 92 -0.26 -12.52 6.26
N ILE A 93 -1.25 -12.07 7.03
CA ILE A 93 -1.57 -12.66 8.35
C ILE A 93 -2.21 -14.04 8.18
N THR A 94 -3.17 -14.16 7.26
CA THR A 94 -3.93 -15.42 7.06
C THR A 94 -3.19 -16.44 6.22
N GLY A 95 -2.13 -16.03 5.51
CA GLY A 95 -1.46 -16.86 4.50
C GLY A 95 -2.34 -17.12 3.26
N SER A 96 -3.53 -16.54 3.19
CA SER A 96 -4.45 -16.72 2.07
C SER A 96 -3.97 -15.94 0.87
N ARG A 97 -3.49 -16.65 -0.16
CA ARG A 97 -3.25 -16.07 -1.49
C ARG A 97 -4.55 -16.26 -2.27
N GLY A 98 -5.17 -15.17 -2.73
CA GLY A 98 -6.53 -15.14 -3.33
C GLY A 98 -6.75 -15.99 -4.60
N LEU A 99 -5.81 -16.86 -4.94
CA LEU A 99 -5.95 -17.89 -5.96
C LEU A 99 -6.01 -19.24 -5.24
N GLY A 100 -7.22 -19.77 -5.08
CA GLY A 100 -7.44 -21.07 -4.47
C GLY A 100 -6.65 -22.15 -5.22
N ASN A 101 -5.85 -22.92 -4.49
CA ASN A 101 -5.15 -24.13 -4.91
C ASN A 101 -4.40 -24.09 -6.25
N SER A 102 -3.09 -23.93 -6.16
CA SER A 102 -2.12 -24.99 -6.50
C SER A 102 -0.74 -24.33 -6.65
N ASN A 103 0.25 -24.86 -5.93
CA ASN A 103 1.65 -25.14 -6.31
C ASN A 103 2.33 -24.49 -7.54
N LEU A 104 1.86 -23.36 -8.10
CA LEU A 104 2.23 -22.96 -9.45
C LEU A 104 3.14 -21.74 -9.52
N LEU A 105 3.42 -21.02 -8.42
CA LEU A 105 4.34 -19.88 -8.51
C LEU A 105 5.45 -19.81 -7.45
N LEU A 106 5.32 -20.42 -6.27
CA LEU A 106 6.42 -20.55 -5.32
C LEU A 106 6.21 -21.79 -4.45
N GLY A 107 6.78 -22.92 -4.88
CA GLY A 107 6.90 -24.12 -4.06
C GLY A 107 7.81 -23.86 -2.87
N TYR A 108 7.24 -23.39 -1.77
CA TYR A 108 7.83 -23.49 -0.45
C TYR A 108 6.72 -23.91 0.51
N ASN A 109 6.80 -25.16 0.95
CA ASN A 109 6.11 -25.64 2.14
C ASN A 109 6.60 -24.78 3.31
N CYS A 110 5.69 -24.02 3.92
CA CYS A 110 5.88 -23.46 5.26
C CYS A 110 5.87 -24.58 6.31
#